data_AF-A0A3M6T4Y6-F1
#
_entry.id   AF-A0A3M6T4Y6-F1
#
_cell.length_a   1.000
_cell.length_b   1.000
_cell.length_c   1.000
_cell.angle_alpha   90.00
_cell.angle_beta   90.00
_cell.angle_gamma   90.00
#
_symmetry.space_group_name_H-M   'P 1'
#
loop_
_entity.id
_entity.type
_entity.pdbx_description
1 polymer ?
#
loop_
_entity_poly.entity_id
_entity_poly.type
_entity_poly.pdbx_seq_one_letter_code
_entity_poly.pdbx_strand_id
1 'polypeptide(L)'
;MDEMACCYNSTLQAILDKHAPLKTKTVVNRKQVPWFNSQMKAAIRARRKAERIWRKSKSAHDRSVFKAKKNYATFIMNYTRRKYYTSHVQQKGSNQRKLFQITKALLCDARDVSFPPDNPDQLANDFGNFFAQKIEKILNRSLADLSTQSHI
;
A
#
# COMPACT_ATOMS: atom_id res chain seq x y z
N MET A 1 41.51 -41.52 -9.52
CA MET A 1 40.46 -41.46 -8.47
C MET A 1 39.67 -40.16 -8.60
N ASP A 2 40.34 -39.01 -8.66
CA ASP A 2 39.68 -37.70 -8.75
C ASP A 2 38.84 -37.51 -10.01
N GLU A 3 39.28 -38.04 -11.15
CA GLU A 3 38.59 -37.88 -12.44
C GLU A 3 37.20 -38.52 -12.47
N MET A 4 37.03 -39.68 -11.84
CA MET A 4 35.75 -40.38 -11.77
C MET A 4 34.78 -39.69 -10.80
N ALA A 5 35.32 -39.14 -9.70
CA ALA A 5 34.54 -38.33 -8.77
C ALA A 5 34.05 -37.02 -9.41
N CYS A 6 34.87 -36.39 -10.27
CA CYS A 6 34.48 -35.24 -11.06
C CYS A 6 33.30 -35.57 -11.99
N CYS A 7 33.42 -36.59 -12.84
CA CYS A 7 32.35 -37.00 -13.77
C CYS A 7 31.03 -37.30 -13.06
N TYR A 8 31.08 -37.97 -11.91
CA TYR A 8 29.90 -38.25 -11.10
C TYR A 8 29.20 -36.95 -10.65
N ASN A 9 29.94 -36.03 -10.04
CA ASN A 9 29.39 -34.76 -9.56
C ASN A 9 28.85 -33.89 -10.70
N SER A 10 29.55 -33.83 -11.85
CA SER A 10 29.09 -33.07 -13.02
C SER A 10 27.79 -33.60 -13.59
N THR A 11 27.64 -34.93 -13.65
CA THR A 11 26.44 -35.58 -14.19
C THR A 11 25.24 -35.32 -13.30
N LEU A 12 25.40 -35.43 -11.99
CA LEU A 12 24.33 -35.12 -11.03
C LEU A 12 23.91 -33.65 -11.08
N GLN A 13 24.87 -32.74 -11.16
CA GLN A 13 24.59 -31.30 -11.28
C GLN A 13 23.81 -31.00 -12.56
N ALA A 14 24.21 -31.57 -13.70
CA ALA A 14 23.51 -31.39 -14.98
C ALA A 14 22.06 -31.91 -14.96
N ILE A 15 21.83 -33.07 -14.31
CA ILE A 15 20.46 -33.61 -14.12
C ILE A 15 19.65 -32.68 -13.20
N LEU A 16 20.26 -32.20 -12.11
CA LEU A 16 19.61 -31.29 -11.17
C LEU A 16 19.20 -29.97 -11.85
N ASP A 17 20.10 -29.36 -12.62
CA ASP A 17 19.84 -28.10 -13.32
C ASP A 17 18.78 -28.24 -14.43
N LYS A 18 18.73 -29.41 -15.09
CA LYS A 18 17.71 -29.72 -16.10
C LYS A 18 16.31 -29.85 -15.51
N HIS A 19 16.18 -30.52 -14.36
CA HIS A 19 14.87 -30.86 -13.77
C HIS A 19 14.41 -29.89 -12.68
N ALA A 20 15.35 -29.25 -11.98
CA ALA A 20 15.10 -28.36 -10.86
C ALA A 20 16.07 -27.16 -10.89
N PRO A 21 16.01 -26.32 -11.95
CA PRO A 21 16.90 -25.18 -12.07
C PRO A 21 16.79 -24.27 -10.85
N LEU A 22 17.93 -23.83 -10.33
CA LEU A 22 17.98 -22.91 -9.20
C LEU A 22 17.29 -21.60 -9.58
N LYS A 23 16.18 -21.29 -8.89
CA LYS A 23 15.46 -20.02 -9.05
C LYS A 23 15.65 -19.16 -7.82
N THR A 24 16.32 -18.03 -7.99
CA THR A 24 16.37 -17.00 -6.95
C THR A 24 15.02 -16.28 -6.87
N LYS A 25 14.52 -16.09 -5.65
CA LYS A 25 13.30 -15.32 -5.39
C LYS A 25 13.63 -14.23 -4.39
N THR A 26 13.37 -13.00 -4.76
CA THR A 26 13.51 -11.86 -3.85
C THR A 26 12.33 -11.84 -2.88
N VAL A 27 12.60 -12.07 -1.60
CA VAL A 27 11.60 -11.96 -0.53
C VAL A 27 11.75 -10.61 0.14
N VAL A 28 10.71 -9.78 0.03
CA VAL A 28 10.68 -8.49 0.73
C VAL A 28 10.47 -8.74 2.22
N ASN A 29 11.49 -8.47 3.04
CA ASN A 29 11.36 -8.48 4.49
C ASN A 29 10.57 -7.25 4.96
N ARG A 30 9.25 -7.39 5.11
CA ARG A 30 8.39 -6.33 5.62
C ARG A 30 8.50 -6.29 7.15
N LYS A 31 8.93 -5.15 7.70
CA LYS A 31 8.92 -4.91 9.15
C LYS A 31 7.52 -5.20 9.70
N GLN A 32 7.44 -6.07 10.71
CA GLN A 32 6.17 -6.34 11.38
C GLN A 32 5.79 -5.09 12.19
N VAL A 33 4.55 -4.65 12.02
CA VAL A 33 4.04 -3.55 12.83
C VAL A 33 3.86 -4.02 14.28
N PRO A 34 4.28 -3.23 15.28
CA PRO A 34 4.31 -3.68 16.68
C PRO A 34 2.95 -4.12 17.26
N TRP A 35 1.86 -3.60 16.71
CA TRP A 35 0.50 -3.90 17.15
C TRP A 35 -0.12 -5.14 16.46
N PHE A 36 0.57 -5.78 15.52
CA PHE A 36 0.03 -6.93 14.80
C PHE A 36 0.19 -8.23 15.59
N ASN A 37 -0.90 -8.70 16.19
CA ASN A 37 -0.89 -9.86 17.09
C ASN A 37 -1.50 -11.13 16.47
N SER A 38 -1.40 -12.25 17.19
CA SER A 38 -1.94 -13.56 16.80
C SER A 38 -3.47 -13.55 16.64
N GLN A 39 -4.18 -12.78 17.47
CA GLN A 39 -5.63 -12.62 17.43
C GLN A 39 -6.09 -11.97 16.12
N MET A 40 -5.41 -10.91 15.66
CA MET A 40 -5.65 -10.29 14.35
C MET A 40 -5.42 -11.28 13.22
N LYS A 41 -4.30 -12.03 13.27
CA LYS A 41 -4.00 -13.09 12.29
C LYS A 41 -5.12 -14.12 12.25
N ALA A 42 -5.67 -14.54 13.39
CA ALA A 42 -6.78 -15.47 13.47
C ALA A 42 -8.08 -14.89 12.88
N ALA A 43 -8.43 -13.65 13.23
CA ALA A 43 -9.62 -12.97 12.72
C ALA A 43 -9.57 -12.77 11.20
N ILE A 44 -8.42 -12.36 10.65
CA ILE A 44 -8.20 -12.22 9.20
C ILE A 44 -8.33 -13.57 8.49
N ARG A 45 -7.75 -14.64 9.06
CA ARG A 45 -7.88 -16.01 8.53
C ARG A 45 -9.34 -16.47 8.52
N ALA A 46 -10.07 -16.24 9.61
CA ALA A 46 -11.49 -16.58 9.71
C ALA A 46 -12.34 -15.83 8.68
N ARG A 47 -12.12 -14.52 8.50
CA ARG A 47 -12.77 -13.72 7.46
C ARG A 47 -12.52 -14.29 6.07
N ARG A 48 -11.26 -14.56 5.71
CA ARG A 48 -10.89 -15.13 4.39
C ARG A 48 -11.49 -16.52 4.18
N LYS A 49 -11.61 -17.34 5.23
CA LYS A 49 -12.28 -18.64 5.16
C LYS A 49 -13.77 -18.47 4.84
N ALA A 50 -14.48 -17.63 5.60
CA ALA A 50 -15.90 -17.36 5.38
C ALA A 50 -16.17 -16.75 4.00
N GLU A 51 -15.29 -15.85 3.54
CA GLU A 51 -15.36 -15.25 2.21
C GLU A 51 -15.25 -16.28 1.08
N ARG A 52 -14.30 -17.23 1.19
CA ARG A 52 -14.16 -18.32 0.21
C ARG A 52 -15.40 -19.22 0.18
N ILE A 53 -15.95 -19.55 1.35
CA ILE A 53 -17.19 -20.36 1.45
C ILE A 53 -18.34 -19.63 0.75
N TRP A 54 -18.58 -18.37 1.11
CA TRP A 54 -19.64 -17.56 0.49
C TRP A 54 -19.46 -17.38 -1.01
N ARG A 55 -18.23 -17.18 -1.51
CA ARG A 55 -17.98 -17.09 -2.96
C ARG A 55 -18.33 -18.39 -3.71
N LYS A 56 -18.14 -19.54 -3.06
CA LYS A 56 -18.48 -20.85 -3.63
C LYS A 56 -19.98 -21.13 -3.58
N SER A 57 -20.62 -20.89 -2.43
CA SER A 57 -22.03 -21.24 -2.22
C SER A 57 -23.03 -20.19 -2.70
N LYS A 58 -22.63 -18.90 -2.69
CA LYS A 58 -23.47 -17.72 -2.96
C LYS A 58 -24.74 -17.63 -2.09
N SER A 59 -24.81 -18.36 -0.99
CA SER A 59 -26.00 -18.42 -0.13
C SER A 59 -26.15 -17.18 0.77
N ALA A 60 -27.39 -16.85 1.15
CA ALA A 60 -27.68 -15.76 2.09
C ALA A 60 -27.12 -16.04 3.50
N HIS A 61 -27.18 -17.30 3.94
CA HIS A 61 -26.62 -17.73 5.22
C HIS A 61 -25.10 -17.49 5.27
N ASP A 62 -24.36 -17.99 4.27
CA ASP A 62 -22.91 -17.81 4.20
C ASP A 62 -22.51 -16.35 4.06
N ARG A 63 -23.33 -15.54 3.37
CA ARG A 63 -23.16 -14.09 3.31
C ARG A 63 -23.26 -13.45 4.70
N SER A 64 -24.21 -13.88 5.52
CA SER A 64 -24.37 -13.40 6.91
C SER A 64 -23.16 -13.78 7.76
N VAL A 65 -22.70 -15.04 7.68
CA VAL A 65 -21.50 -15.51 8.38
C VAL A 65 -20.27 -14.71 7.95
N PHE A 66 -20.08 -14.48 6.65
CA PHE A 66 -19.00 -13.66 6.13
C PHE A 66 -19.07 -12.23 6.67
N LYS A 67 -20.25 -11.58 6.66
CA LYS A 67 -20.44 -10.24 7.23
C LYS A 67 -20.05 -10.18 8.71
N ALA A 68 -20.48 -11.16 9.50
CA ALA A 68 -20.12 -11.23 10.93
C ALA A 68 -18.60 -11.34 11.12
N LYS A 69 -17.93 -12.24 10.40
CA LYS A 69 -16.46 -12.40 10.48
C LYS A 69 -15.71 -11.17 9.95
N LYS A 70 -16.24 -10.50 8.91
CA LYS A 70 -15.70 -9.23 8.40
C LYS A 70 -15.76 -8.15 9.47
N ASN A 71 -16.92 -7.96 10.10
CA ASN A 71 -17.10 -6.94 11.14
C ASN A 71 -16.21 -7.21 12.35
N TYR A 72 -16.13 -8.46 12.79
CA TYR A 72 -15.23 -8.86 13.88
C TYR A 72 -13.76 -8.58 13.56
N ALA A 73 -13.30 -8.91 12.34
CA ALA A 73 -11.92 -8.62 11.94
C ALA A 73 -11.62 -7.11 11.93
N THR A 74 -12.56 -6.28 11.45
CA THR A 74 -12.44 -4.82 11.51
C THR A 74 -12.40 -4.32 12.95
N PHE A 75 -13.29 -4.82 13.81
CA PHE A 75 -13.31 -4.48 15.23
C PHE A 75 -11.97 -4.79 15.91
N ILE A 76 -11.46 -6.02 15.77
CA ILE A 76 -10.19 -6.43 16.37
C ILE A 76 -9.04 -5.57 15.86
N MET A 77 -8.99 -5.26 14.56
CA MET A 77 -7.96 -4.40 13.99
C MET A 77 -7.99 -2.98 14.56
N ASN A 78 -9.17 -2.39 14.70
CA ASN A 78 -9.33 -1.05 15.26
C ASN A 78 -9.02 -1.03 16.77
N TYR A 79 -9.54 -2.01 17.52
CA TYR A 79 -9.32 -2.14 18.95
C TYR A 79 -7.84 -2.29 19.28
N THR A 80 -7.14 -3.22 18.61
CA THR A 80 -5.72 -3.48 18.85
C THR A 80 -4.85 -2.27 18.53
N ARG A 81 -5.10 -1.61 17.38
CA ARG A 81 -4.41 -0.38 16.99
C ARG A 81 -4.65 0.74 18.00
N ARG A 82 -5.90 0.98 18.39
CA ARG A 82 -6.25 1.99 19.40
C ARG A 82 -5.56 1.69 20.72
N LYS A 83 -5.71 0.48 21.24
CA LYS A 83 -5.10 0.04 22.51
C LYS A 83 -3.58 0.29 22.52
N TYR A 84 -2.90 -0.10 21.45
CA TYR A 84 -1.46 0.09 21.32
C TYR A 84 -1.06 1.56 21.36
N TYR A 85 -1.67 2.41 20.53
CA TYR A 85 -1.27 3.82 20.50
C TYR A 85 -1.69 4.57 21.77
N THR A 86 -2.83 4.23 22.37
CA THR A 86 -3.22 4.78 23.67
C THR A 86 -2.19 4.44 24.75
N SER A 87 -1.77 3.17 24.86
CA SER A 87 -0.75 2.79 25.85
C SER A 87 0.62 3.39 25.52
N HIS A 88 1.00 3.46 24.25
CA HIS A 88 2.27 4.03 23.82
C HIS A 88 2.37 5.53 24.12
N VAL A 89 1.29 6.29 23.90
CA VAL A 89 1.18 7.70 24.25
C VAL A 89 1.24 7.88 25.78
N GLN A 90 0.48 7.10 26.54
CA GLN A 90 0.49 7.16 28.01
C GLN A 90 1.88 6.90 28.59
N GLN A 91 2.59 5.88 28.11
CA GLN A 91 3.92 5.52 28.58
C GLN A 91 4.97 6.62 28.31
N LYS A 92 4.78 7.43 27.26
CA LYS A 92 5.71 8.49 26.85
C LYS A 92 5.20 9.89 27.19
N GLY A 93 4.07 10.01 27.90
CA GLY A 93 3.38 11.27 28.16
C GLY A 93 4.17 12.29 28.97
N SER A 94 5.13 11.86 29.80
CA SER A 94 6.00 12.75 30.57
C SER A 94 7.08 13.46 29.73
N ASN A 95 7.31 13.04 28.49
CA ASN A 95 8.31 13.62 27.60
C ASN A 95 7.65 14.18 26.34
N GLN A 96 7.41 15.49 26.34
CA GLN A 96 6.74 16.21 25.26
C GLN A 96 7.41 16.01 23.89
N ARG A 97 8.75 15.93 23.85
CA ARG A 97 9.50 15.68 22.60
C ARG A 97 9.20 14.29 22.02
N LYS A 98 9.15 13.26 22.87
CA LYS A 98 8.78 11.89 22.45
C LYS A 98 7.33 11.82 22.00
N LEU A 99 6.42 12.51 22.70
CA LEU A 99 5.01 12.61 22.30
C LEU A 99 4.87 13.23 20.90
N PHE A 100 5.55 14.35 20.66
CA PHE A 100 5.52 15.04 19.36
C PHE A 100 6.11 14.19 18.23
N GLN A 101 7.17 13.40 18.52
CA GLN A 101 7.71 12.44 17.55
C GLN A 101 6.69 11.34 17.20
N ILE A 102 5.97 10.81 18.19
CA ILE A 102 4.93 9.80 17.98
C ILE A 102 3.78 10.36 17.16
N THR A 103 3.27 11.56 17.50
CA THR A 103 2.17 12.18 16.76
C THR A 103 2.59 12.54 15.34
N LYS A 104 3.80 13.09 15.15
CA LYS A 104 4.36 13.35 13.81
C LYS A 104 4.43 12.08 12.98
N ALA A 105 4.94 10.97 13.52
CA ALA A 105 5.00 9.70 12.80
C ALA A 105 3.62 9.09 12.48
N LEU A 106 2.58 9.43 13.24
CA LEU A 106 1.21 8.92 13.04
C LEU A 106 0.37 9.75 12.07
N LEU A 107 0.54 11.08 12.12
CA LEU A 107 -0.31 12.04 11.43
C LEU A 107 0.36 12.63 10.19
N CYS A 108 1.69 12.73 10.20
CA CYS A 108 2.44 13.23 9.06
C CYS A 108 2.99 12.04 8.29
N ASP A 109 2.63 11.97 7.01
CA ASP A 109 3.31 11.07 6.08
C ASP A 109 4.76 11.56 5.96
N ALA A 110 5.74 10.66 6.09
CA ALA A 110 7.14 10.96 5.79
C ALA A 110 7.35 11.07 4.28
N ARG A 111 6.43 11.75 3.58
CA ARG A 111 6.72 12.26 2.26
C ARG A 111 7.65 13.43 2.53
N ASP A 112 8.92 13.23 2.26
CA ASP A 112 9.70 14.33 1.73
C ASP A 112 8.89 14.83 0.55
N VAL A 113 8.20 15.95 0.74
CA VAL A 113 7.68 16.72 -0.37
C VAL A 113 8.95 17.22 -1.05
N SER A 114 9.52 16.39 -1.93
CA SER A 114 10.61 16.82 -2.78
C SER A 114 9.97 17.80 -3.75
N PHE A 115 10.03 19.08 -3.40
CA PHE A 115 9.95 20.11 -4.42
C PHE A 115 10.98 19.76 -5.50
N PRO A 116 10.65 19.92 -6.79
CA PRO A 116 11.62 19.73 -7.87
C PRO A 116 12.89 20.52 -7.51
N PRO A 117 14.08 19.90 -7.42
CA PRO A 117 15.17 20.53 -6.68
C PRO A 117 15.75 21.79 -7.31
N ASP A 118 15.54 22.09 -8.60
CA ASP A 118 16.61 22.86 -9.28
C ASP A 118 16.24 24.11 -10.08
N ASN A 119 14.99 24.63 -10.11
CA ASN A 119 14.75 25.97 -10.69
C ASN A 119 13.43 26.60 -10.24
N PRO A 120 13.42 27.42 -9.17
CA PRO A 120 12.20 28.11 -8.71
C PRO A 120 11.64 29.05 -9.78
N ASP A 121 12.50 29.70 -10.57
CA ASP A 121 12.10 30.62 -11.64
C ASP A 121 11.42 29.88 -12.79
N GLN A 122 11.97 28.73 -13.20
CA GLN A 122 11.36 27.90 -14.24
C GLN A 122 10.01 27.38 -13.78
N LEU A 123 9.90 26.92 -12.53
CA LEU A 123 8.63 26.48 -11.97
C LEU A 123 7.60 27.61 -11.94
N ALA A 124 7.99 28.81 -11.50
CA ALA A 124 7.11 29.99 -11.49
C ALA A 124 6.65 30.37 -12.90
N ASN A 125 7.55 30.33 -13.88
CA ASN A 125 7.23 30.59 -15.29
C ASN A 125 6.29 29.51 -15.87
N ASP A 126 6.52 28.23 -15.56
CA ASP A 126 5.66 27.13 -15.99
C ASP A 126 4.24 27.27 -15.39
N PHE A 127 4.13 27.65 -14.12
CA PHE A 127 2.84 27.99 -13.50
C PHE A 127 2.17 29.17 -14.21
N GLY A 128 2.90 30.26 -14.46
CA GLY A 128 2.38 31.44 -15.16
C GLY A 128 1.85 31.09 -16.56
N ASN A 129 2.65 30.36 -17.34
CA ASN A 129 2.30 29.90 -18.68
C ASN A 129 1.06 28.99 -18.67
N PHE A 130 0.98 28.06 -17.70
CA PHE A 130 -0.18 27.19 -17.55
C PHE A 130 -1.47 28.00 -17.34
N PHE A 131 -1.46 29.00 -16.45
CA PHE A 131 -2.64 29.82 -16.19
C PHE A 131 -2.99 30.71 -17.39
N ALA A 132 -2.00 31.31 -18.04
CA ALA A 132 -2.22 32.10 -19.26
C ALA A 132 -2.89 31.26 -20.36
N GLN A 133 -2.34 30.08 -20.68
CA GLN A 133 -2.92 29.15 -21.65
C GLN A 133 -4.31 28.65 -21.25
N LYS A 134 -4.56 28.45 -19.96
CA LYS A 134 -5.87 28.03 -19.46
C LYS A 134 -6.91 29.13 -19.66
N ILE A 135 -6.55 30.38 -19.38
CA ILE A 135 -7.42 31.56 -19.58
C ILE A 135 -7.75 31.69 -21.07
N GLU A 136 -6.75 31.63 -21.96
CA GLU A 136 -6.97 31.65 -23.41
C GLU A 136 -7.91 30.54 -23.87
N LYS A 137 -7.72 29.30 -23.40
CA LYS A 137 -8.62 28.19 -23.74
C LYS A 137 -10.06 28.42 -23.29
N ILE A 138 -10.26 29.01 -22.11
CA ILE A 138 -11.60 29.32 -21.60
C ILE A 138 -12.24 30.43 -22.45
N LEU A 139 -11.49 31.49 -22.76
CA LEU A 139 -11.96 32.60 -23.59
C LEU A 139 -12.29 32.16 -25.02
N ASN A 140 -11.40 31.41 -25.66
CA ASN A 140 -11.61 30.91 -27.01
C ASN A 140 -12.81 29.95 -27.10
N ARG A 141 -13.02 29.12 -26.06
CA ARG A 141 -14.21 28.27 -25.97
C ARG A 141 -15.49 29.10 -25.84
N SER A 142 -15.47 30.13 -24.99
CA SER A 142 -16.61 31.03 -24.81
C SER A 142 -16.94 31.84 -26.06
N LEU A 143 -15.93 32.26 -26.83
CA LEU A 143 -16.13 32.99 -28.11
C LEU A 143 -16.67 32.07 -29.21
N ALA A 144 -16.21 30.81 -29.27
CA ALA A 144 -16.77 29.81 -30.18
C ALA A 144 -18.25 29.53 -29.86
N ASP A 145 -18.61 29.42 -28.58
CA ASP A 145 -20.01 29.20 -28.15
C ASP A 145 -20.92 30.39 -28.52
N LEU A 146 -20.42 31.64 -28.52
CA LEU A 146 -21.17 32.83 -28.95
C LEU A 146 -21.35 32.92 -30.47
N SER A 147 -20.33 32.53 -31.25
CA SER A 147 -20.42 32.49 -32.73
C SER A 147 -21.39 31.43 -33.25
N THR A 148 -21.67 30.40 -32.45
CA THR A 148 -22.62 29.33 -32.81
C THR A 148 -24.07 29.75 -32.53
N GLN A 149 -24.29 30.75 -31.66
CA GLN A 149 -25.63 31.28 -31.33
C GLN A 149 -26.10 32.38 -32.28
N SER A 150 -25.22 32.99 -33.08
CA SER A 150 -25.58 34.05 -34.05
C SER A 150 -26.04 33.54 -35.42
N HIS A 151 -26.33 32.24 -35.57
CA HIS A 151 -26.82 31.61 -36.80
C HIS A 151 -28.19 30.92 -36.64
N ILE A 152 -29.04 31.45 -35.75
CA ILE A 152 -30.49 31.17 -35.74
C ILE A 152 -31.24 32.47 -35.99
#